data_AF-A0A151UHA4-F1
#
_entry.id   AF-A0A151UHA4-F1
#
_cell.length_a   1.000
_cell.length_b   1.000
_cell.length_c   1.000
_cell.angle_alpha   90.00
_cell.angle_beta   90.00
_cell.angle_gamma   90.00
#
_symmetry.space_group_name_H-M   'P 1'
#
loop_
_entity.id
_entity.type
_entity.pdbx_description
1 polymer ?
#
loop_
_entity_poly.entity_id
_entity_poly.type
_entity_poly.pdbx_seq_one_letter_code
_entity_poly.pdbx_strand_id
1 'polypeptide(L)' 'MCDASNYALGAVLAQRVDKLPRVIYYTSRTLDAAQANYTTTEKKILAIVFSLDKF' A
#
# COMPACT_ATOMS: atom_id res chain seq x y z
N MET A 1 0.61 7.04 1.64
CA MET A 1 1.82 6.50 0.96
C MET A 1 1.67 5.00 0.85
N CYS A 2 2.08 4.39 -0.27
CA CYS A 2 1.86 2.96 -0.51
C CYS A 2 3.08 2.38 -1.22
N ASP A 3 3.37 1.12 -0.97
CA ASP A 3 4.47 0.39 -1.60
C ASP A 3 4.08 -1.08 -1.84
N ALA A 4 4.77 -1.70 -2.80
CA ALA A 4 4.60 -3.11 -3.13
C ALA A 4 5.96 -3.80 -3.22
N SER A 5 6.07 -4.92 -2.50
CA SER A 5 7.18 -5.87 -2.62
C SER A 5 6.77 -7.07 -3.48
N ASN A 6 7.67 -8.04 -3.62
CA ASN A 6 7.36 -9.30 -4.29
C ASN A 6 6.35 -10.17 -3.54
N TYR A 7 6.13 -9.92 -2.24
CA TYR A 7 5.34 -10.80 -1.37
C TYR A 7 4.14 -10.12 -0.72
N ALA A 8 4.18 -8.80 -0.57
CA ALA A 8 3.17 -8.05 0.17
C ALA A 8 3.04 -6.61 -0.34
N LEU A 9 1.85 -6.06 -0.12
CA LEU A 9 1.51 -4.66 -0.28
C LEU A 9 1.51 -3.99 1.09
N GLY A 10 1.93 -2.74 1.14
CA GLY A 10 1.91 -1.92 2.35
C GLY A 10 1.39 -0.51 2.06
N ALA A 11 0.68 0.07 3.02
CA ALA A 11 0.25 1.45 2.93
C ALA A 11 0.14 2.13 4.30
N VAL A 12 0.27 3.45 4.25
CA VAL A 12 0.27 4.34 5.41
C VAL A 12 -0.67 5.50 5.12
N LEU A 13 -1.67 5.67 5.98
CA LEU A 13 -2.51 6.85 6.04
C LEU A 13 -1.87 7.84 7.02
N ALA A 14 -1.55 9.02 6.53
CA ALA A 14 -1.02 10.11 7.33
C ALA A 14 -1.74 11.41 6.95
N GLN A 15 -2.00 12.26 7.94
CA GLN A 15 -2.49 13.62 7.74
C GLN A 15 -1.42 14.63 8.13
N ARG A 16 -1.52 15.83 7.60
CA ARG A 16 -0.58 16.91 7.93
C ARG A 16 -1.10 17.67 9.15
N VAL A 17 -0.31 17.69 10.23
CA VAL A 17 -0.58 18.47 11.45
C VAL A 17 0.66 19.33 11.69
N ASP A 18 0.47 20.64 11.87
CA ASP A 18 1.57 21.60 12.07
C ASP A 18 2.70 21.48 11.04
N LYS A 19 2.30 21.32 9.79
CA LYS A 19 3.16 21.11 8.60
C LYS A 19 3.91 19.78 8.55
N LEU A 20 3.82 18.93 9.57
CA LEU A 20 4.45 17.61 9.62
C LEU A 20 3.44 16.48 9.32
N PRO A 21 3.86 15.42 8.62
CA PRO A 21 3.02 14.25 8.43
C PRO A 21 2.90 13.48 9.76
N ARG A 22 1.68 13.32 10.26
CA ARG A 22 1.34 12.47 11.41
C ARG A 22 0.62 11.23 10.91
N VAL A 23 1.21 10.06 11.18
CA VAL A 23 0.63 8.78 10.79
C VAL A 23 -0.61 8.50 11.64
N ILE A 24 -1.67 8.05 10.98
CA ILE A 24 -2.95 7.67 11.56
C ILE A 24 -3.06 6.14 11.58
N TYR A 25 -2.67 5.49 10.48
CA TYR A 25 -2.83 4.04 10.35
C TYR A 25 -1.81 3.42 9.39
N TYR A 26 -1.39 2.20 9.71
CA TYR A 26 -0.58 1.34 8.85
C TYR A 26 -1.41 0.12 8.45
N THR A 27 -1.39 -0.22 7.16
CA THR A 27 -2.03 -1.43 6.64
C THR A 27 -1.05 -2.21 5.77
N SER A 28 -1.16 -3.53 5.79
CA SER A 28 -0.41 -4.41 4.92
C SER A 28 -1.22 -5.66 4.60
N ARG A 29 -0.91 -6.28 3.45
CA ARG A 29 -1.54 -7.53 3.00
C ARG A 29 -0.55 -8.32 2.16
N THR A 30 -0.42 -9.61 2.43
CA THR A 30 0.34 -10.53 1.57
C THR A 30 -0.36 -10.73 0.24
N LEU A 31 0.41 -10.86 -0.84
CA LEU A 31 -0.11 -11.20 -2.16
C LEU A 31 -0.57 -12.65 -2.19
N ASP A 32 -1.67 -12.92 -2.89
CA ASP A 32 -2.04 -14.28 -3.25
C ASP A 32 -1.16 -14.82 -4.39
N ALA A 33 -1.30 -16.11 -4.72
CA ALA A 33 -0.48 -16.76 -5.74
C ALA A 33 -0.63 -16.14 -7.13
N ALA A 34 -1.80 -15.60 -7.48
CA ALA A 34 -1.99 -14.94 -8.78
C ALA A 34 -1.32 -13.57 -8.78
N GLN A 35 -1.53 -12.78 -7.73
CA GLN A 35 -0.95 -11.44 -7.59
C GLN A 35 0.59 -11.48 -7.44
N ALA A 36 1.14 -12.54 -6.88
CA ALA A 36 2.59 -12.74 -6.79
C ALA A 36 3.26 -12.79 -8.17
N ASN A 37 2.54 -13.21 -9.22
CA ASN A 37 3.04 -13.28 -10.60
C ASN A 37 2.89 -11.98 -11.38
N TYR A 38 2.26 -10.94 -10.81
CA TYR A 38 2.14 -9.65 -11.46
C TYR A 38 3.50 -8.98 -11.68
N THR A 39 3.58 -8.17 -12.73
CA THR A 39 4.74 -7.30 -12.99
C THR A 39 4.89 -6.27 -11.87
N THR A 40 6.09 -5.70 -11.74
CA THR A 40 6.37 -4.65 -10.75
C THR A 40 5.41 -3.46 -10.85
N THR A 41 5.03 -3.08 -12.07
CA THR A 41 4.08 -1.98 -12.31
C THR A 41 2.68 -2.34 -11.83
N GLU A 42 2.18 -3.52 -12.17
CA GLU A 42 0.87 -4.01 -11.72
C GLU A 42 0.80 -4.13 -10.20
N LYS A 43 1.86 -4.64 -9.54
CA LYS A 43 1.93 -4.72 -8.07
C LYS A 43 1.84 -3.34 -7.42
N LYS A 44 2.51 -2.32 -7.99
CA LYS A 44 2.42 -0.93 -7.51
C LYS A 44 1.02 -0.35 -7.68
N ILE A 45 0.37 -0.60 -8.82
CA ILE A 45 -1.03 -0.18 -9.03
C ILE A 45 -1.95 -0.89 -8.03
N LEU A 46 -1.73 -2.18 -7.80
CA LEU A 46 -2.48 -2.96 -6.81
C LEU A 46 -2.28 -2.41 -5.39
N ALA A 47 -1.08 -1.97 -5.00
CA ALA A 47 -0.87 -1.28 -3.72
C ALA A 47 -1.72 -0.02 -3.61
N ILE A 48 -1.81 0.79 -4.68
CA ILE A 48 -2.64 2.00 -4.70
C ILE A 48 -4.12 1.64 -4.52
N VAL A 49 -4.64 0.69 -5.31
CA VAL A 49 -6.04 0.23 -5.23
C VAL A 49 -6.35 -0.34 -3.85
N PHE A 50 -5.47 -1.20 -3.31
CA PHE A 50 -5.60 -1.76 -1.97
C PHE A 50 -5.67 -0.67 -0.89
N SER A 51 -4.89 0.39 -1.04
CA SER A 51 -4.88 1.49 -0.06
C SER A 51 -6.16 2.30 -0.10
N LEU A 52 -6.71 2.54 -1.29
CA LEU A 52 -7.96 3.25 -1.48
C LEU A 52 -9.18 2.43 -1.01
N ASP A 53 -9.12 1.11 -1.11
CA ASP A 53 -10.15 0.21 -0.57
C ASP A 53 -10.12 0.13 0.97
N LYS A 54 -8.93 0.25 1.57
CA LYS A 54 -8.76 0.12 3.02
C LYS A 54 -9.00 1.39 3.83
N PHE A 55 -8.85 2.58 3.24
CA PHE A 55 -8.94 3.87 3.91
C PHE A 55 -10.13 4.68 3.43
#